data_AF-A0A285U030-F1
#
_entry.id   AF-A0A285U030-F1
#
_cell.length_a   1.000
_cell.length_b   1.000
_cell.length_c   1.000
_cell.angle_alpha   90.00
_cell.angle_beta   90.00
_cell.angle_gamma   90.00
#
_symmetry.space_group_name_H-M   'P 1'
#
loop_
_entity.id
_entity.type
_entity.pdbx_description
1 polymer ?
#
loop_
_entity_poly.entity_id
_entity_poly.type
_entity_poly.pdbx_seq_one_letter_code
_entity_poly.pdbx_strand_id
1 'polypeptide(L)'
;MYFENKTLENITAEQELLVSVMKKNGLESHGGWDWDRMTFDKRFDLKEGRFYLRVFCSVVSGDVGNNTAILKILKPALGKYYYPHGVEYDETEEVFPTHLVKECEGILANIKKQFAYHGAEA
;
A
#
# COMPACT_ATOMS: atom_id res chain seq x y z
N MET A 1 -6.86 -8.87 -4.46
CA MET A 1 -5.64 -9.62 -4.89
C MET A 1 -4.38 -9.15 -4.16
N TYR A 2 -3.57 -10.06 -3.61
CA TYR A 2 -2.24 -9.74 -3.05
C TYR A 2 -1.14 -9.80 -4.12
N PHE A 3 -0.11 -8.96 -3.98
CA PHE A 3 1.07 -9.05 -4.85
C PHE A 3 2.07 -10.05 -4.27
N GLU A 4 2.11 -11.24 -4.85
CA GLU A 4 3.10 -12.27 -4.52
C GLU A 4 4.48 -11.88 -5.09
N ASN A 5 5.57 -12.19 -4.37
CA ASN A 5 6.96 -12.07 -4.83
C ASN A 5 7.51 -10.66 -5.11
N LYS A 6 6.86 -9.59 -4.64
CA LYS A 6 7.33 -8.20 -4.85
C LYS A 6 7.85 -7.55 -3.56
N THR A 7 8.87 -8.17 -2.98
CA THR A 7 10.03 -7.64 -2.19
C THR A 7 9.99 -6.25 -1.50
N LEU A 8 8.83 -5.76 -1.10
CA LEU A 8 8.68 -4.66 -0.15
C LEU A 8 8.44 -5.18 1.26
N GLU A 9 7.96 -6.42 1.38
CA GLU A 9 7.78 -7.11 2.64
C GLU A 9 9.10 -7.11 3.40
N ASN A 10 9.04 -6.81 4.71
CA ASN A 10 10.17 -6.74 5.64
C ASN A 10 11.06 -5.50 5.57
N ILE A 11 10.88 -4.60 4.60
CA ILE A 11 11.52 -3.29 4.66
C ILE A 11 11.01 -2.58 5.92
N THR A 12 11.96 -2.14 6.74
CA THR A 12 11.70 -1.41 7.97
C THR A 12 12.30 -0.02 7.83
N ALA A 13 11.50 1.01 8.11
CA ALA A 13 11.92 2.40 7.94
C ALA A 13 11.24 3.30 8.97
N GLU A 14 11.82 4.48 9.19
CA GLU A 14 11.22 5.55 9.98
C GLU A 14 9.94 6.08 9.32
N GLN A 15 8.97 6.45 10.14
CA GLN A 15 7.66 6.93 9.69
C GLN A 15 7.76 8.10 8.70
N GLU A 16 8.64 9.08 8.94
CA GLU A 16 8.79 10.23 8.04
C GLU A 16 9.28 9.80 6.64
N LEU A 17 10.28 8.93 6.59
CA LEU A 17 10.79 8.39 5.33
C LEU A 17 9.72 7.59 4.59
N LEU A 18 8.98 6.74 5.32
CA LEU A 18 7.86 5.96 4.79
C LEU A 18 6.79 6.86 4.16
N VAL A 19 6.32 7.86 4.91
CA VAL A 19 5.32 8.81 4.42
C VAL A 19 5.84 9.56 3.19
N SER A 20 7.09 10.00 3.21
CA SER A 20 7.71 10.72 2.09
C SER A 20 7.78 9.87 0.82
N VAL A 21 8.27 8.63 0.91
CA VAL A 21 8.39 7.69 -0.22
C VAL A 21 7.01 7.31 -0.76
N MET A 22 6.05 6.99 0.12
CA MET A 22 4.70 6.61 -0.29
C MET A 22 3.99 7.78 -1.00
N LYS A 23 4.05 8.98 -0.42
CA LYS A 23 3.45 10.20 -0.99
C LYS A 23 4.04 10.55 -2.36
N LYS A 24 5.36 10.42 -2.55
CA LYS A 24 6.01 10.63 -3.86
C LYS A 24 5.50 9.67 -4.94
N ASN A 25 5.01 8.50 -4.56
CA ASN A 25 4.44 7.51 -5.48
C ASN A 25 2.90 7.63 -5.61
N GLY A 26 2.31 8.62 -4.94
CA GLY A 26 0.87 8.89 -4.97
C GLY A 26 0.05 7.98 -4.06
N LEU A 27 0.67 7.34 -3.06
CA LEU A 27 -0.05 6.67 -2.00
C LEU A 27 -0.20 7.62 -0.80
N GLU A 28 -1.41 7.73 -0.29
CA GLU A 28 -1.76 8.61 0.82
C GLU A 28 -2.28 7.80 2.01
N SER A 29 -1.96 8.23 3.22
CA SER A 29 -2.57 7.66 4.42
C SER A 29 -3.77 8.51 4.81
N HIS A 30 -4.98 7.96 4.65
CA HIS A 30 -6.23 8.66 4.96
C HIS A 30 -6.71 8.46 6.40
N GLY A 31 -5.81 8.12 7.33
CA GLY A 31 -6.07 8.21 8.76
C GLY A 31 -7.13 7.23 9.28
N GLY A 32 -6.71 6.02 9.60
CA GLY A 32 -7.37 5.25 10.67
C GLY A 32 -6.72 5.62 11.99
N TRP A 33 -7.50 5.79 13.06
CA TRP A 33 -6.98 5.88 14.42
C TRP A 33 -6.42 4.52 14.84
N ASP A 34 -5.24 4.17 14.34
CA ASP A 34 -4.55 2.92 14.66
C ASP A 34 -3.14 3.26 15.12
N TRP A 35 -2.86 3.00 16.39
CA TRP A 35 -1.57 3.27 17.02
C TRP A 35 -0.48 2.28 16.54
N ASP A 36 -0.90 1.11 16.06
CA ASP A 36 -0.01 0.00 15.70
C ASP A 36 0.13 -0.19 14.19
N ARG A 37 -0.67 0.51 13.38
CA ARG A 37 -0.70 0.32 11.93
C ARG A 37 -0.82 1.62 11.17
N MET A 38 -0.13 1.66 10.03
CA MET A 38 -0.27 2.71 9.04
C MET A 38 -0.58 2.09 7.69
N THR A 39 -1.59 2.64 7.00
CA THR A 39 -2.04 2.13 5.71
C THR A 39 -1.95 3.25 4.69
N PHE A 40 -1.37 2.95 3.53
CA PHE A 40 -1.23 3.88 2.43
C PHE A 40 -2.00 3.37 1.22
N ASP A 41 -2.87 4.21 0.67
CA ASP A 41 -3.75 3.86 -0.43
C ASP A 41 -3.52 4.78 -1.63
N LYS A 42 -3.58 4.21 -2.83
CA LYS A 42 -3.73 4.95 -4.08
C LYS A 42 -4.98 4.49 -4.80
N ARG A 43 -5.89 5.43 -5.05
CA ARG A 43 -7.16 5.17 -5.74
C ARG A 43 -7.00 5.21 -7.26
N PHE A 44 -7.69 4.31 -7.95
CA PHE A 44 -7.83 4.28 -9.39
C PHE A 44 -9.32 4.25 -9.73
N ASP A 45 -9.79 5.22 -10.50
CA ASP A 45 -11.16 5.27 -11.02
C ASP A 45 -11.11 4.87 -12.49
N LEU A 46 -11.52 3.63 -12.80
CA LEU A 46 -11.57 3.07 -14.14
C LEU A 46 -13.02 2.91 -14.60
N LYS A 47 -13.23 2.61 -15.87
CA LYS A 47 -14.57 2.39 -16.43
C LYS A 47 -15.23 1.13 -15.83
N GLU A 48 -14.40 0.16 -15.48
CA GLU A 48 -14.74 -1.13 -14.88
C GLU A 48 -15.01 -1.04 -13.37
N GLY A 49 -14.69 0.10 -12.74
CA GLY A 49 -14.94 0.33 -11.33
C GLY A 49 -13.83 1.12 -10.63
N ARG A 50 -13.96 1.22 -9.31
CA ARG A 50 -12.97 1.87 -8.44
C ARG A 50 -12.08 0.81 -7.79
N PHE A 51 -10.78 1.03 -7.86
CA PHE A 51 -9.76 0.17 -7.29
C PHE A 51 -8.85 0.96 -6.35
N TYR A 52 -8.15 0.26 -5.47
CA TYR A 52 -7.16 0.86 -4.60
C TYR A 52 -5.95 -0.06 -4.42
N LEU A 53 -4.75 0.48 -4.67
CA LEU A 53 -3.49 -0.16 -4.27
C LEU A 53 -3.24 0.22 -2.81
N ARG A 54 -3.11 -0.78 -1.95
CA ARG A 54 -2.90 -0.64 -0.52
C ARG A 54 -1.55 -1.21 -0.10
N VAL A 55 -0.78 -0.42 0.62
CA VAL A 55 0.44 -0.85 1.31
C VAL A 55 0.21 -0.75 2.81
N PHE A 56 0.36 -1.88 3.50
CA PHE A 56 0.17 -1.97 4.94
C PHE A 56 1.51 -1.88 5.66
N CYS A 57 1.54 -1.20 6.80
CA CYS A 57 2.69 -1.11 7.68
C CYS A 57 2.28 -1.40 9.12
N SER A 58 3.12 -2.13 9.85
CA SER A 58 2.95 -2.40 11.29
C SER A 58 4.09 -1.78 12.09
N VAL A 59 3.78 -1.24 13.26
CA VAL A 59 4.79 -0.68 14.18
C VAL A 59 5.70 -1.80 14.69
N VAL A 60 7.00 -1.55 14.63
CA VAL A 60 8.04 -2.38 15.27
C VAL A 60 8.44 -1.75 16.61
N SER A 61 8.55 -0.43 16.64
CA SER A 61 8.87 0.35 17.83
C SER A 61 8.44 1.81 17.66
N GLY A 62 8.29 2.54 18.77
CA GLY A 62 7.88 3.95 18.76
C GLY A 62 6.36 4.10 18.71
N ASP A 63 5.89 5.27 18.30
CA ASP A 63 4.47 5.64 18.30
C ASP A 63 4.11 6.44 17.04
N VAL A 64 3.08 5.96 16.33
CA VAL A 64 2.59 6.57 15.07
C VAL A 64 2.05 7.98 15.33
N GLY A 65 1.38 8.19 16.46
CA GLY A 65 0.77 9.48 16.81
C GLY A 65 1.81 10.58 17.07
N ASN A 66 3.00 10.20 17.53
CA ASN A 66 4.10 11.11 17.81
C ASN A 66 5.12 11.24 16.65
N ASN A 67 4.85 10.62 15.49
CA ASN A 67 5.76 10.58 14.33
C ASN A 67 7.15 9.97 14.61
N THR A 68 7.28 9.13 15.64
CA THR A 68 8.54 8.48 16.01
C THR A 68 8.53 6.98 15.74
N ALA A 69 7.50 6.47 15.06
CA ALA A 69 7.39 5.05 14.79
C ALA A 69 8.44 4.59 13.77
N ILE A 70 8.98 3.41 14.04
CA ILE A 70 9.66 2.57 13.06
C ILE A 70 8.64 1.52 12.62
N LEU A 71 8.39 1.48 11.32
CA LEU A 71 7.31 0.73 10.70
C LEU A 71 7.89 -0.30 9.74
N LYS A 72 7.33 -1.51 9.78
CA LYS A 72 7.64 -2.61 8.86
C LYS A 72 6.56 -2.72 7.79
N ILE A 73 6.97 -2.75 6.52
CA ILE A 73 6.07 -2.96 5.40
C ILE A 73 5.62 -4.42 5.33
N LEU A 74 4.31 -4.61 5.19
CA LEU A 74 3.66 -5.90 4.98
C LEU A 74 3.23 -6.04 3.51
N LYS A 75 2.68 -7.20 3.19
CA LYS A 75 2.26 -7.58 1.84
C LYS A 75 1.25 -6.60 1.22
N PRO A 76 1.59 -5.91 0.12
CA PRO A 76 0.66 -5.03 -0.58
C PRO A 76 -0.51 -5.79 -1.21
N ALA A 77 -1.65 -5.10 -1.33
CA ALA A 77 -2.85 -5.64 -1.97
C ALA A 77 -3.47 -4.64 -2.95
N LEU A 78 -4.05 -5.16 -4.02
CA LEU A 78 -4.97 -4.44 -4.89
C LEU A 78 -6.40 -4.87 -4.52
N GLY A 79 -7.23 -3.92 -4.14
CA GLY A 79 -8.64 -4.15 -3.83
C GLY A 79 -9.56 -3.44 -4.82
N LYS A 80 -10.78 -3.96 -4.98
CA LYS A 80 -11.87 -3.34 -5.72
C LYS A 80 -12.90 -2.82 -4.72
N TYR A 81 -13.44 -1.63 -4.98
CA TYR A 81 -14.47 -1.02 -4.16
C TYR A 81 -15.86 -1.37 -4.71
N TYR A 82 -16.62 -2.14 -3.94
CA TYR A 82 -17.98 -2.52 -4.26
C TYR A 82 -18.99 -1.59 -3.57
N TYR A 83 -19.37 -0.50 -4.24
CA TYR A 83 -20.40 0.41 -3.74
C TYR A 83 -21.81 -0.19 -3.93
N PRO A 84 -22.79 0.05 -3.03
CA PRO A 84 -22.70 0.75 -1.74
C PRO A 84 -22.39 -0.11 -0.52
N HIS A 85 -22.55 -1.44 -0.64
CA HIS A 85 -22.58 -2.32 0.53
C HIS A 85 -21.30 -3.15 0.74
N GLY A 86 -20.33 -3.04 -0.17
CA GLY A 86 -19.15 -3.90 -0.16
C GLY A 86 -19.43 -5.33 -0.65
N VAL A 87 -20.65 -5.60 -1.13
CA VAL A 87 -21.07 -6.93 -1.58
C VAL A 87 -20.62 -7.14 -3.02
N GLU A 88 -19.84 -8.18 -3.22
CA GLU A 88 -19.54 -8.74 -4.52
C GLU A 88 -20.73 -9.62 -4.96
N TYR A 89 -21.38 -9.27 -6.06
CA TYR A 89 -22.55 -10.00 -6.57
C TYR A 89 -22.18 -11.19 -7.44
N ASP A 90 -20.91 -11.30 -7.82
CA ASP A 90 -20.41 -12.34 -8.69
C ASP A 90 -19.11 -12.88 -8.10
N GLU A 91 -19.22 -13.97 -7.34
CA GLU A 91 -18.10 -14.63 -6.62
C GLU A 91 -16.98 -15.10 -7.57
N THR A 92 -17.21 -15.07 -8.89
CA THR A 92 -16.26 -15.49 -9.93
C THR A 92 -15.61 -14.33 -10.71
N GLU A 93 -15.98 -13.07 -10.45
CA GLU A 93 -15.60 -11.92 -11.29
C GLU A 93 -14.79 -10.81 -10.59
N GLU A 94 -14.03 -11.10 -9.52
CA GLU A 94 -12.99 -10.14 -9.08
C GLU A 94 -11.85 -10.07 -10.12
N VAL A 95 -12.13 -9.42 -11.25
CA VAL A 95 -11.22 -9.21 -12.36
C VAL A 95 -10.47 -7.92 -12.11
N PHE A 96 -9.18 -8.05 -11.86
CA PHE A 96 -8.26 -6.93 -11.85
C PHE A 96 -7.74 -6.70 -13.28
N PRO A 97 -8.00 -5.53 -13.89
CA PRO A 97 -7.51 -5.25 -15.23
C PRO A 97 -5.99 -5.42 -15.32
N THR A 98 -5.51 -6.16 -16.31
CA THR A 98 -4.07 -6.48 -16.43
C THR A 98 -3.19 -5.24 -16.55
N HIS A 99 -3.69 -4.17 -17.17
CA HIS A 99 -2.99 -2.89 -17.24
C HIS A 99 -2.84 -2.25 -15.85
N LEU A 100 -3.89 -2.30 -15.01
CA LEU A 100 -3.87 -1.78 -13.65
C LEU A 100 -2.92 -2.58 -12.77
N VAL A 101 -2.91 -3.91 -12.90
CA VAL A 101 -1.96 -4.77 -12.20
C VAL A 101 -0.53 -4.35 -12.55
N LYS A 102 -0.19 -4.23 -13.83
CA LYS A 102 1.13 -3.78 -14.28
C LYS A 102 1.51 -2.39 -13.77
N GLU A 103 0.56 -1.45 -13.75
CA GLU A 103 0.79 -0.11 -13.21
C GLU A 103 1.13 -0.18 -11.71
N CYS A 104 0.35 -0.93 -10.93
CA CYS A 104 0.61 -1.15 -9.51
C CYS A 104 1.98 -1.80 -9.27
N GLU A 105 2.34 -2.81 -10.07
CA GLU A 105 3.65 -3.44 -10.02
C GLU A 105 4.80 -2.46 -10.28
N GLY A 106 4.62 -1.55 -11.24
CA GLY A 106 5.58 -0.48 -11.53
C GLY A 106 5.75 0.49 -10.35
N ILE A 107 4.64 0.86 -9.71
CA ILE A 107 4.64 1.71 -8.50
C ILE A 107 5.40 1.02 -7.36
N LEU A 108 5.08 -0.24 -7.06
CA LEU A 108 5.74 -1.00 -6.00
C LEU A 108 7.25 -1.17 -6.27
N ALA A 109 7.64 -1.39 -7.54
CA ALA A 109 9.05 -1.46 -7.92
C ALA A 109 9.77 -0.11 -7.72
N ASN A 110 9.11 1.01 -7.98
CA ASN A 110 9.69 2.34 -7.76
C ASN A 110 9.86 2.65 -6.27
N ILE A 111 8.86 2.31 -5.45
CA ILE A 111 8.93 2.41 -3.99
C ILE A 111 10.13 1.62 -3.46
N LYS A 112 10.31 0.37 -3.93
CA LYS A 112 11.44 -0.48 -3.51
C LYS A 112 12.78 0.17 -3.83
N LYS A 113 12.94 0.72 -5.04
CA LYS A 113 14.16 1.42 -5.46
C LYS A 113 14.44 2.65 -4.59
N GLN A 114 13.41 3.39 -4.20
CA GLN A 114 13.57 4.56 -3.34
C GLN A 114 14.01 4.15 -1.93
N PHE A 115 13.42 3.11 -1.34
CA PHE A 115 13.88 2.61 -0.04
C PHE A 115 15.33 2.11 -0.08
N ALA A 116 15.71 1.36 -1.13
CA ALA A 116 17.09 0.93 -1.33
C ALA A 116 18.07 2.11 -1.45
N TYR A 117 17.68 3.19 -2.16
CA TYR A 117 18.49 4.41 -2.24
C TYR A 117 18.71 5.08 -0.87
N HIS A 118 17.75 4.95 0.04
CA HIS A 118 17.83 5.44 1.41
C HIS A 118 18.43 4.43 2.40
N GLY A 119 18.96 3.29 1.93
CA GLY A 119 19.60 2.27 2.76
C GLY A 119 18.63 1.34 3.52
N ALA A 120 17.34 1.39 3.21
CA ALA A 120 16.33 0.49 3.76
C ALA A 120 16.07 -0.67 2.79
N GLU A 121 16.58 -1.85 3.11
CA GLU A 121 16.43 -3.07 2.31
C GLU A 121 15.64 -4.15 3.09
N ALA A 122 15.05 -5.10 2.35
CA ALA A 122 14.22 -6.19 2.86
C ALA A 122 15.06 -7.42 3.23
#